data_AF-A0A0C3AE27-F1
#
_entry.id   AF-A0A0C3AE27-F1
#
_cell.length_a   1.000
_cell.length_b   1.000
_cell.length_c   1.000
_cell.angle_alpha   90.00
_cell.angle_beta   90.00
_cell.angle_gamma   90.00
#
_symmetry.space_group_name_H-M   'P 1'
#
loop_
_entity.id
_entity.type
_entity.pdbx_description
1 polymer ?
#
loop_
_entity_poly.entity_id
_entity_poly.type
_entity_poly.pdbx_seq_one_letter_code
_entity_poly.pdbx_strand_id
1 'polypeptide(L)' 'LDDIIIWSPTLEEHMQNVHTVLQALCEATLFCSLKKTQLFCTEVLFLGHKASA' A
#
# COMPACT_ATOMS: atom_id res chain seq x y z
N LEU A 1 3.49 -14.44 -2.27
CA LEU A 1 3.47 -13.43 -1.18
C LEU A 1 3.60 -12.11 -1.93
N ASP A 2 2.46 -11.61 -2.40
CA ASP A 2 2.40 -10.62 -3.48
C ASP A 2 1.57 -9.40 -3.07
N ASP A 3 0.96 -9.46 -1.88
CA ASP A 3 0.11 -8.43 -1.32
C ASP A 3 0.91 -7.62 -0.29
N ILE A 4 0.90 -6.29 -0.45
CA ILE A 4 1.56 -5.34 0.45
C ILE A 4 0.46 -4.46 1.06
N ILE A 5 0.53 -4.25 2.38
CA ILE A 5 -0.30 -3.29 3.10
C ILE A 5 0.60 -2.20 3.69
N ILE A 6 0.19 -0.94 3.54
CA ILE A 6 0.89 0.23 4.08
C ILE A 6 -0.08 0.90 5.04
N TRP A 7 0.27 1.00 6.32
CA TRP A 7 -0.51 1.68 7.33
C TRP A 7 0.29 2.84 7.91
N SER A 8 -0.37 3.97 8.15
CA SER A 8 0.23 5.15 8.77
C SER A 8 -0.81 5.88 9.63
N PRO A 9 -0.41 6.49 10.77
CA PRO A 9 -1.30 7.26 11.65
C PRO A 9 -1.88 8.54 11.02
N THR A 10 -1.16 9.17 10.09
CA THR A 10 -1.57 10.42 9.43
C THR A 10 -1.48 10.32 7.92
N LEU A 11 -2.24 11.17 7.21
CA LEU A 11 -2.20 11.21 5.75
C LEU A 11 -0.82 11.64 5.21
N GLU A 12 -0.17 12.60 5.87
CA GLU A 12 1.15 13.10 5.47
C GLU A 12 2.21 11.99 5.56
N GLU A 13 2.23 11.26 6.68
CA GLU A 13 3.10 10.11 6.86
C GLU A 13 2.73 8.98 5.88
N HIS A 14 1.44 8.78 5.60
CA HIS A 14 0.99 7.79 4.61
C HIS A 14 1.53 8.09 3.21
N MET A 15 1.50 9.35 2.78
CA MET A 15 2.04 9.76 1.48
C MET A 15 3.54 9.46 1.38
N GLN A 16 4.31 9.76 2.43
CA GLN A 16 5.75 9.48 2.47
C GLN A 16 6.04 7.98 2.44
N ASN A 17 5.28 7.19 3.20
CA ASN A 17 5.42 5.74 3.23
C ASN A 17 5.05 5.09 1.89
N VAL A 18 3.95 5.51 1.26
CA VAL A 18 3.54 5.05 -0.07
C VAL A 18 4.63 5.36 -1.10
N HIS A 19 5.18 6.58 -1.11
CA HIS A 19 6.26 6.95 -2.01
C HIS A 19 7.49 6.05 -1.83
N THR A 20 7.92 5.85 -0.58
CA THR A 20 9.09 5.03 -0.23
C THR A 20 8.92 3.58 -0.70
N VAL A 21 7.75 2.98 -0.44
CA VAL A 21 7.48 1.60 -0.83
C VAL A 21 7.42 1.46 -2.36
N LEU A 22 6.74 2.37 -3.06
CA LEU A 22 6.67 2.33 -4.52
C LEU A 22 8.05 2.53 -5.16
N GLN A 23 8.90 3.39 -4.58
CA GLN A 23 10.27 3.56 -5.04
C GLN A 23 11.08 2.27 -4.87
N ALA A 24 11.03 1.63 -3.70
CA ALA A 24 11.73 0.37 -3.45
C ALA A 24 11.27 -0.75 -4.40
N LEU A 25 9.96 -0.83 -4.69
CA LEU A 25 9.43 -1.78 -5.68
C LEU A 25 9.98 -1.50 -7.08
N CYS A 26 10.03 -0.22 -7.48
CA CYS A 26 10.59 0.20 -8.76
C CYS A 26 12.08 -0.18 -8.89
N GLU A 27 12.88 0.10 -7.86
CA GLU A 27 14.31 -0.26 -7.79
C GLU A 27 14.52 -1.78 -7.88
N ALA A 28 13.60 -2.56 -7.32
CA ALA A 28 13.60 -4.02 -7.39
C ALA A 28 12.98 -4.58 -8.69
N THR A 29 12.60 -3.74 -9.66
CA THR A 29 11.90 -4.12 -10.90
C THR A 29 10.57 -4.87 -10.68
N LEU A 30 9.88 -4.55 -9.58
CA LEU A 30 8.56 -5.08 -9.23
C LEU A 30 7.48 -4.05 -9.58
N PHE A 31 6.34 -4.55 -10.08
CA PHE A 31 5.24 -3.71 -10.54
C PHE A 31 3.94 -4.04 -9.81
N CYS A 32 3.24 -2.99 -9.38
CA CYS A 32 1.91 -3.10 -8.79
C CYS A 32 0.84 -3.16 -9.88
N SER A 33 -0.19 -3.99 -9.68
CA SER A 33 -1.34 -4.02 -10.57
C SER A 33 -2.30 -2.87 -10.25
N LEU A 34 -2.44 -1.89 -11.14
CA LEU A 34 -3.37 -0.76 -10.97
C LEU A 34 -4.81 -1.19 -10.67
N LYS A 35 -5.26 -2.35 -11.19
CA LYS A 35 -6.61 -2.87 -10.93
C LYS A 35 -6.79 -3.41 -9.51
N LYS A 36 -5.71 -3.83 -8.85
CA LYS A 36 -5.73 -4.45 -7.52
C LYS A 36 -5.23 -3.50 -6.43
N THR A 37 -4.45 -2.48 -6.80
CA THR A 37 -3.89 -1.50 -5.89
C THR A 37 -4.98 -0.53 -5.41
N GLN A 38 -5.10 -0.42 -4.10
CA GLN A 38 -5.95 0.55 -3.40
C GLN A 38 -5.03 1.42 -2.55
N LEU A 39 -5.16 2.74 -2.64
CA LEU A 39 -4.35 3.71 -1.90
C LEU A 39 -5.27 4.72 -1.21
N PHE A 40 -4.81 5.27 -0.08
CA PHE A 40 -5.54 6.29 0.67
C PHE A 40 -6.94 5.85 1.12
N CYS A 41 -7.10 4.57 1.45
CA CYS A 41 -8.35 4.00 1.96
C CYS A 41 -8.31 3.91 3.49
N THR A 42 -9.44 4.18 4.13
CA THR A 42 -9.62 3.95 5.58
C THR A 42 -9.97 2.50 5.90
N GLU A 43 -10.39 1.72 4.89
CA GLU A 43 -10.69 0.30 5.02
C GLU A 43 -10.22 -0.46 3.78
N VAL A 44 -9.61 -1.64 3.95
CA VAL A 44 -9.15 -2.52 2.87
C VAL A 44 -9.39 -3.99 3.21
N LEU A 45 -9.60 -4.81 2.19
CA LEU A 45 -9.56 -6.27 2.33
C LEU A 45 -8.13 -6.75 2.07
N PHE A 46 -7.49 -7.34 3.07
CA PHE A 46 -6.13 -7.86 2.97
C PHE A 46 -6.10 -9.32 3.43
N LEU A 47 -5.64 -10.23 2.57
CA LEU A 47 -5.58 -11.67 2.83
C LEU A 47 -6.91 -12.28 3.33
N GLY A 48 -8.04 -11.78 2.83
CA GLY A 48 -9.38 -12.23 3.24
C GLY A 48 -9.91 -11.63 4.54
N HIS A 49 -9.15 -10.74 5.18
CA HIS A 49 -9.56 -10.02 6.38
C HIS A 49 -9.83 -8.55 6.07
N LYS A 50 -10.83 -7.96 6.74
CA LYS A 50 -11.07 -6.53 6.67
C LYS A 50 -10.16 -5.82 7.66
N ALA A 51 -9.32 -4.92 7.17
CA ALA A 51 -8.53 -3.99 7.96
C ALA A 51 -9.13 -2.59 7.85
N SER A 52 -9.25 -1.90 8.98
CA SER A 52 -9.73 -0.52 9.07
C SER A 52 -8.71 0.31 9.86
N ALA A 53 -8.59 1.59 9.51
CA ALA A 53 -7.70 2.55 10.15
C ALA A 53 -8.14 2.91 11.58
#